data_AF-A0A4Q0AIQ4-F1
#
_entry.id   AF-A0A4Q0AIQ4-F1
#
_cell.length_a   1.000
_cell.length_b   1.000
_cell.length_c   1.000
_cell.angle_alpha   90.00
_cell.angle_beta   90.00
_cell.angle_gamma   90.00
#
_symmetry.space_group_name_H-M   'P 1'
#
loop_
_entity.id
_entity.type
_entity.pdbx_description
1 polymer ?
#
loop_
_entity_poly.entity_id
_entity_poly.type
_entity_poly.pdbx_seq_one_letter_code
_entity_poly.pdbx_strand_id
1 'polypeptide(L)' 'MSNVLVVLSSARKARVADKIFEYVKKDLEVRDGVSIVVADLKEVNLPFYAHELSPASPDYVPTDPAVIAWGKMV' A
#
# COMPACT_ATOMS: atom_id res chain seq x y z
N MET A 1 -15.61 -13.57 2.08
CA MET A 1 -14.18 -13.37 2.39
C MET A 1 -13.85 -11.93 2.05
N SER A 2 -13.35 -11.17 3.00
CA SER A 2 -13.06 -9.74 2.86
C SER A 2 -11.56 -9.52 2.77
N ASN A 3 -11.11 -8.79 1.77
CA ASN A 3 -9.71 -8.41 1.60
C ASN A 3 -9.52 -6.98 2.13
N VAL A 4 -8.61 -6.81 3.08
CA VAL A 4 -8.31 -5.52 3.70
C VAL A 4 -6.89 -5.12 3.32
N LEU A 5 -6.75 -3.97 2.66
CA LEU A 5 -5.45 -3.34 2.45
C LEU A 5 -5.17 -2.36 3.59
N VAL A 6 -4.07 -2.58 4.30
CA VAL A 6 -3.58 -1.68 5.34
C VAL A 6 -2.45 -0.84 4.79
N VAL A 7 -2.63 0.48 4.74
CA VAL A 7 -1.63 1.42 4.21
C VAL A 7 -0.91 2.14 5.35
N LEU A 8 0.41 1.93 5.48
CA LEU A 8 1.25 2.65 6.44
C LEU A 8 1.91 3.85 5.75
N SER A 9 1.33 5.03 5.95
CA SER A 9 1.67 6.23 5.16
C SER A 9 2.95 6.96 5.57
N SER A 10 3.46 6.75 6.78
CA SER A 10 4.65 7.45 7.26
C SER A 10 5.93 6.73 6.86
N ALA A 11 6.78 7.31 6.01
CA ALA A 11 8.10 6.75 5.70
C ALA A 11 9.18 6.98 6.78
N ARG A 12 8.85 7.70 7.87
CA ARG A 12 9.81 8.05 8.94
C ARG A 12 10.24 6.81 9.74
N LYS A 13 11.50 6.83 10.22
CA LYS A 13 12.00 5.86 11.21
C LYS A 13 11.24 6.02 12.54
N ALA A 14 11.05 4.92 13.27
CA ALA A 14 10.42 4.87 14.59
C ALA A 14 9.02 5.55 14.64
N ARG A 15 8.16 5.21 13.69
CA ARG A 15 6.80 5.76 13.58
C ARG A 15 5.82 5.04 14.50
N VAL A 16 4.84 5.78 15.01
CA VAL A 16 3.74 5.22 15.82
C VAL A 16 2.93 4.19 15.02
N ALA A 17 2.86 4.36 13.69
CA ALA A 17 2.15 3.46 12.79
C ALA A 17 2.58 1.98 12.94
N ASP A 18 3.84 1.69 13.26
CA ASP A 18 4.30 0.31 13.47
C ASP A 18 3.60 -0.34 14.68
N LYS A 19 3.45 0.42 15.78
CA LYS A 19 2.78 -0.06 16.99
C LYS A 19 1.28 -0.24 16.78
N ILE A 20 0.66 0.69 16.06
CA ILE A 20 -0.78 0.63 15.76
C ILE A 20 -1.06 -0.52 14.80
N PHE A 21 -0.19 -0.74 13.80
CA PHE A 21 -0.32 -1.86 12.89
C PHE A 21 -0.29 -3.19 13.63
N GLU A 22 0.64 -3.39 14.57
CA GLU A 22 0.68 -4.61 15.38
C GLU A 22 -0.60 -4.84 16.20
N TYR A 23 -1.25 -3.77 16.68
CA TYR A 23 -2.54 -3.88 17.35
C TYR A 23 -3.66 -4.29 16.38
N VAL A 24 -3.75 -3.63 15.23
CA VAL A 24 -4.75 -3.92 14.19
C VAL A 24 -4.57 -5.34 13.64
N LYS A 25 -3.33 -5.75 13.36
CA LYS A 25 -2.99 -7.07 12.86
C LYS A 25 -3.49 -8.17 13.80
N LYS A 26 -3.24 -8.05 15.11
CA LYS A 26 -3.71 -9.03 16.11
C LYS A 26 -5.23 -9.17 16.13
N ASP A 27 -5.96 -8.07 15.97
CA ASP A 27 -7.43 -8.10 15.92
C ASP A 27 -7.96 -8.70 14.61
N LEU A 28 -7.27 -8.48 13.49
CA LEU A 28 -7.68 -9.01 12.18
C LEU A 28 -7.29 -10.49 12.00
N GLU A 29 -6.17 -10.95 12.57
CA GLU A 29 -5.71 -12.35 12.49
C GLU A 29 -6.68 -13.34 13.15
N VAL A 30 -7.48 -12.91 14.12
CA VAL A 30 -8.46 -13.75 14.82
C VAL A 30 -9.86 -13.72 14.17
N ARG A 31 -10.05 -12.94 13.10
CA ARG A 31 -11.34 -12.83 12.41
C ARG A 31 -11.41 -13.80 11.24
N ASP A 32 -12.37 -14.70 11.29
CA ASP A 32 -12.64 -15.61 10.19
C ASP A 32 -13.04 -14.87 8.91
N GLY A 33 -12.50 -15.32 7.78
CA GLY A 33 -12.85 -14.81 6.46
C GLY A 33 -12.28 -13.43 6.14
N VAL A 34 -11.29 -12.93 6.90
CA VAL A 34 -10.54 -11.71 6.58
C VAL A 34 -9.14 -12.07 6.10
N SER A 35 -8.72 -11.47 4.97
CA SER A 35 -7.35 -11.49 4.48
C SER A 35 -6.78 -10.08 4.54
N ILE A 36 -5.51 -9.96 4.92
CA ILE A 36 -4.81 -8.67 5.07
C ILE A 36 -3.61 -8.60 4.14
N VAL A 37 -3.53 -7.49 3.38
CA VAL A 37 -2.37 -7.08 2.60
C VAL A 37 -1.84 -5.78 3.20
N VAL A 38 -0.52 -5.64 3.30
CA VAL A 38 0.12 -4.46 3.91
C VAL A 38 0.90 -3.73 2.85
N ALA A 39 0.59 -2.44 2.68
CA ALA A 39 1.37 -1.52 1.85
C ALA A 39 2.10 -0.52 2.73
N ASP A 40 3.40 -0.74 2.92
CA ASP A 40 4.26 0.10 3.75
C ASP A 40 5.02 1.13 2.90
N LEU A 41 4.69 2.42 3.02
CA LEU A 41 5.36 3.49 2.25
C LEU A 41 6.84 3.69 2.59
N LYS A 42 7.35 3.06 3.65
CA LYS A 42 8.79 3.01 3.92
C LYS A 42 9.50 2.05 2.97
N GLU A 43 8.81 1.01 2.51
CA GLU A 43 9.33 -0.05 1.63
C GLU A 43 8.89 0.16 0.18
N VAL A 44 7.72 0.76 -0.01
CA VAL A 44 7.14 1.04 -1.32
C VAL A 44 7.54 2.44 -1.77
N ASN A 45 8.45 2.52 -2.74
CA ASN A 45 8.73 3.75 -3.46
C ASN A 45 7.59 4.01 -4.47
N LEU A 46 6.93 5.17 -4.39
CA LEU A 46 5.75 5.50 -5.20
C LEU A 46 6.00 6.70 -6.13
N PRO A 47 6.68 6.51 -7.27
CA PRO A 47 7.02 7.60 -8.18
C PRO A 47 5.85 7.96 -9.12
N PHE A 48 4.63 8.11 -8.60
CA PHE A 48 3.43 8.35 -9.42
C PHE A 48 3.51 9.57 -10.34
N TYR A 49 4.31 10.57 -9.96
CA TYR A 49 4.45 11.83 -10.68
C TYR A 49 5.73 11.93 -11.52
N ALA A 50 6.49 10.84 -11.64
CA ALA A 50 7.67 10.80 -12.51
C ALA A 50 7.32 10.59 -14.00
N HIS A 51 6.08 10.20 -14.27
CA HIS A 51 5.60 9.96 -15.63
C HIS A 51 5.14 11.27 -16.30
N GLU A 52 5.41 11.43 -17.59
CA GLU A 52 5.06 12.66 -18.34
C GLU A 52 3.54 12.89 -18.41
N LEU A 53 2.78 11.81 -18.55
CA LEU A 53 1.32 11.83 -18.53
C LEU A 53 0.78 11.62 -17.11
N SER A 54 -0.28 12.36 -16.78
CA SER A 54 -1.05 12.18 -15.54
C SER A 54 -1.64 10.77 -15.45
N PRO A 55 -1.67 10.12 -14.27
CA PRO A 55 -2.38 8.85 -14.05
C PRO A 55 -3.88 8.88 -14.38
N ALA A 56 -4.48 10.06 -14.46
CA ALA A 56 -5.88 10.22 -14.87
C ALA A 56 -6.09 10.27 -16.40
N SER A 57 -5.01 10.30 -17.18
CA SER A 57 -5.07 10.29 -18.65
C SER A 57 -5.48 8.91 -19.17
N PRO A 58 -6.36 8.81 -20.18
CA PRO A 58 -6.67 7.53 -20.82
C PRO A 58 -5.45 6.89 -21.51
N ASP A 59 -4.44 7.69 -21.86
CA ASP A 59 -3.21 7.25 -22.50
C ASP A 59 -2.08 6.92 -21.50
N TYR A 60 -2.36 6.97 -20.20
CA TYR A 60 -1.38 6.64 -19.17
C TYR A 60 -1.07 5.14 -19.18
N VAL A 61 0.19 4.80 -19.47
CA VAL A 61 0.68 3.42 -19.35
C VAL A 61 1.78 3.39 -18.30
N PRO A 62 1.58 2.71 -17.15
CA PRO A 62 2.61 2.62 -16.13
C PRO A 62 3.77 1.78 -16.66
N THR A 63 4.95 2.39 -16.73
CA THR A 63 6.21 1.73 -17.16
C THR A 63 7.13 1.42 -15.99
N ASP A 64 7.00 2.15 -14.87
CA ASP A 64 7.80 1.93 -13.68
C ASP A 64 7.35 0.64 -12.94
N PRO A 65 8.25 -0.31 -12.68
CA PRO A 65 7.92 -1.56 -11.99
C PRO A 65 7.26 -1.36 -10.62
N ALA A 66 7.63 -0.32 -9.87
CA ALA A 66 7.06 -0.03 -8.56
C ALA A 66 5.61 0.49 -8.67
N VAL A 67 5.32 1.28 -9.70
CA VAL A 67 3.95 1.75 -9.98
C VAL A 67 3.07 0.59 -10.46
N ILE A 68 3.60 -0.29 -11.31
CA ILE A 68 2.91 -1.52 -11.73
C ILE A 68 2.64 -2.42 -10.53
N ALA A 69 3.62 -2.59 -9.63
CA ALA A 69 3.46 -3.40 -8.43
C ALA A 69 2.39 -2.81 -7.49
N TRP A 70 2.38 -1.49 -7.31
CA TRP A 70 1.33 -0.79 -6.56
C TRP A 70 -0.06 -1.04 -7.16
N GLY A 71 -0.22 -0.84 -8.47
CA GLY A 71 -1.50 -1.05 -9.16
C GLY A 71 -2.03 -2.49 -9.14
N LYS A 72 -1.20 -3.48 -8.74
CA LYS A 72 -1.64 -4.86 -8.48
C LYS A 72 -2.05 -5.08 -7.02
N MET A 73 -1.63 -4.21 -6.10
CA MET A 73 -1.94 -4.28 -4.67
C MET A 73 -3.22 -3.52 -4.28
N VAL A 74 -3.53 -2.41 -4.96
CA VAL A 74 -4.75 -1.59 -4.78
C VAL A 74 -5.82 -1.91 -5.81
#